data_AF-A0A1G1P3W5-F1
#
_entry.id   AF-A0A1G1P3W5-F1
#
_cell.length_a   1.000
_cell.length_b   1.000
_cell.length_c   1.000
_cell.angle_alpha   90.00
_cell.angle_beta   90.00
_cell.angle_gamma   90.00
#
_symmetry.space_group_name_H-M   'P 1'
#
loop_
_entity.id
_entity.type
_entity.pdbx_description
1 polymer ?
#
loop_
_entity_poly.entity_id
_entity_poly.type
_entity_poly.pdbx_seq_one_letter_code
_entity_poly.pdbx_strand_id
1 'polypeptide(L)'
;MIRKLVMAGMLVTFLSATTLVFAEDVVVTANGTKYHKEICRLLKNNQNVTKLDKKKAIEGEYGPCKRCYSEDVAPEEQQMKTKQSN
;
A
#
# COMPACT_ATOMS: atom_id res chain seq x y z
N MET A 1 6.58 40.26 14.90
CA MET A 1 6.71 39.42 13.70
C MET A 1 7.26 38.02 14.00
N ILE A 2 8.15 37.89 15.00
CA ILE A 2 8.75 36.61 15.45
C ILE A 2 7.71 35.54 15.84
N ARG A 3 6.60 35.90 16.50
CA ARG A 3 5.51 34.95 16.83
C ARG A 3 4.91 34.25 15.61
N LYS A 4 4.84 34.93 14.46
CA LYS A 4 4.33 34.34 13.21
C LYS A 4 5.35 33.37 12.59
N LEU A 5 6.64 33.67 12.73
CA LEU A 5 7.73 32.79 12.27
C LEU A 5 7.83 31.51 13.11
N VAL A 6 7.63 31.61 14.43
CA VAL A 6 7.63 30.45 15.32
C VAL A 6 6.43 29.54 15.05
N MET A 7 5.23 30.11 14.82
CA MET A 7 4.04 29.35 14.44
C MET A 7 4.18 28.67 13.07
N ALA A 8 4.76 29.37 12.08
CA ALA A 8 5.02 28.78 10.77
C ALA A 8 6.05 27.64 10.83
N GLY A 9 7.13 27.80 11.61
CA GLY A 9 8.12 26.75 11.81
C GLY A 9 7.55 25.49 12.49
N MET A 10 6.69 25.66 13.49
CA MET A 10 6.02 24.55 14.17
C MET A 10 5.01 23.82 13.27
N LEU A 11 4.35 24.52 12.36
CA LEU A 11 3.42 23.92 11.40
C LEU A 11 4.14 23.04 10.38
N VAL A 12 5.31 23.50 9.89
CA VAL A 12 6.12 22.76 8.91
C VAL A 12 6.74 21.50 9.51
N THR A 13 7.15 21.52 10.78
CA THR A 13 7.68 20.31 11.45
C THR A 13 6.59 19.26 11.70
N PHE A 14 5.36 19.67 11.99
CA PHE A 14 4.22 18.76 12.14
C PHE A 14 3.83 18.08 10.82
N LEU A 15 3.93 18.79 9.70
CA LEU A 15 3.57 18.28 8.37
C LEU A 15 4.54 17.19 7.87
N SER A 16 5.81 17.27 8.24
CA SER A 16 6.84 16.30 7.85
C SER A 16 6.70 14.94 8.55
N ALA A 17 5.99 14.87 9.68
CA ALA A 17 5.84 13.64 10.46
C ALA A 17 4.77 12.68 9.90
N THR A 18 3.97 13.11 8.93
CA THR A 18 2.78 12.36 8.47
C THR A 18 3.03 11.42 7.29
N THR A 19 4.23 11.36 6.73
CA THR A 19 4.45 10.76 5.39
C THR A 19 4.79 9.26 5.34
N LEU A 20 4.64 8.48 6.41
CA LEU A 20 5.13 7.08 6.45
C LEU A 20 4.10 6.01 6.86
N VAL A 21 2.83 6.15 6.50
CA VAL A 21 1.82 5.10 6.77
C VAL A 21 1.34 4.47 5.46
N PHE A 22 2.24 3.70 4.81
CA PHE A 22 1.91 2.85 3.65
C PHE A 22 2.26 1.37 3.93
N ALA A 23 1.91 0.89 5.12
CA ALA A 23 1.92 -0.53 5.44
C ALA A 23 0.48 -1.05 5.35
N GLU A 24 0.10 -1.56 4.18
CA GLU A 24 -1.18 -2.23 3.98
C GLU A 24 -0.95 -3.75 4.07
N ASP A 25 -1.59 -4.38 5.05
CA ASP A 25 -1.53 -5.82 5.26
C ASP A 25 -2.44 -6.54 4.25
N VAL A 26 -1.89 -7.57 3.60
CA VAL A 26 -2.63 -8.43 2.67
C VAL A 26 -2.54 -9.89 3.12
N VAL A 27 -3.48 -10.71 2.67
CA VAL A 27 -3.48 -12.14 2.95
C VAL A 27 -3.19 -12.94 1.69
N VAL A 28 -2.26 -13.87 1.81
CA VAL A 28 -1.94 -14.86 0.77
C VAL A 28 -2.35 -16.24 1.28
N THR A 29 -2.84 -17.09 0.38
CA THR A 29 -3.13 -18.50 0.71
C THR A 29 -1.87 -19.33 0.48
N ALA A 30 -1.63 -20.34 1.32
CA ALA A 30 -0.43 -21.18 1.22
C ALA A 30 -0.17 -21.80 -0.17
N ASN A 31 -1.23 -22.09 -0.92
CA ASN A 31 -1.16 -22.70 -2.26
C ASN A 31 -1.52 -21.73 -3.39
N GLY A 32 -1.79 -20.46 -3.09
CA GLY A 32 -2.31 -19.51 -4.09
C GLY A 32 -1.24 -18.53 -4.53
N THR A 33 -1.27 -18.22 -5.82
CA THR A 33 -0.38 -17.23 -6.45
C THR A 33 -0.91 -15.80 -6.35
N LYS A 34 -1.89 -15.55 -5.46
CA LYS A 34 -2.59 -14.26 -5.40
C LYS A 34 -2.68 -13.72 -3.98
N TYR A 35 -2.62 -12.39 -3.86
CA TYR A 35 -2.88 -11.69 -2.62
C TYR A 35 -4.32 -11.15 -2.56
N HIS A 36 -4.89 -11.18 -1.36
CA HIS A 36 -6.29 -10.91 -1.07
C HIS A 36 -6.42 -9.95 0.12
N LYS A 37 -7.60 -9.35 0.30
CA LYS A 37 -7.97 -8.67 1.55
C LYS A 37 -8.48 -9.70 2.56
N GLU A 38 -8.34 -9.41 3.86
CA GLU A 38 -8.83 -10.30 4.94
C GLU A 38 -10.32 -10.64 4.79
N ILE A 39 -11.10 -9.68 4.29
CA ILE A 39 -12.54 -9.79 4.07
C ILE A 39 -12.92 -10.47 2.75
N CYS A 40 -11.98 -11.10 2.03
CA CYS A 40 -12.27 -11.73 0.74
C CYS A 40 -13.26 -12.89 0.90
N ARG A 41 -14.40 -12.83 0.19
CA ARG A 41 -15.42 -13.89 0.17
C ARG A 41 -14.88 -15.26 -0.25
N LEU A 42 -13.81 -15.29 -1.05
CA LEU A 42 -13.17 -16.54 -1.51
C LEU A 42 -12.27 -17.18 -0.43
N LEU A 43 -11.82 -16.41 0.57
CA LEU A 43 -11.01 -16.89 1.68
C LEU A 43 -11.84 -17.32 2.89
N LYS A 44 -13.14 -17.03 2.93
CA LYS A 44 -14.00 -17.27 4.09
C LYS A 44 -13.98 -18.72 4.61
N ASN A 45 -13.67 -19.70 3.74
CA ASN A 45 -13.61 -21.12 4.10
C ASN A 45 -12.18 -21.68 4.13
N ASN A 46 -11.16 -20.86 3.89
CA ASN A 46 -9.76 -21.28 3.90
C ASN A 46 -9.14 -20.98 5.27
N GLN A 47 -8.68 -22.04 5.94
CA GLN A 47 -8.00 -21.95 7.23
C GLN A 47 -6.49 -21.66 7.09
N ASN A 48 -5.93 -21.85 5.88
CA ASN A 48 -4.49 -21.71 5.60
C ASN A 48 -4.18 -20.39 4.89
N VAL A 49 -4.25 -19.29 5.65
CA VAL A 49 -3.96 -17.93 5.17
C VAL A 49 -2.83 -17.31 5.98
N THR A 50 -1.90 -16.67 5.29
CA THR A 50 -0.75 -15.98 5.87
C THR A 50 -0.89 -14.49 5.60
N LYS A 51 -0.74 -13.67 6.64
CA LYS A 51 -0.67 -12.21 6.49
C LYS A 51 0.73 -11.81 6.04
N LEU A 52 0.81 -10.94 5.06
CA LEU A 52 2.04 -10.44 4.47
C LEU A 52 1.88 -8.97 4.10
N ASP A 53 2.96 -8.19 4.14
CA ASP A 53 2.94 -6.82 3.63
C ASP A 53 2.63 -6.80 2.12
N LYS A 54 1.80 -5.85 1.66
CA LYS A 54 1.52 -5.66 0.22
C LYS A 54 2.80 -5.59 -0.62
N LYS A 55 3.84 -4.91 -0.11
CA LYS A 55 5.14 -4.80 -0.79
C LYS A 55 5.82 -6.16 -0.98
N LYS A 56 5.86 -6.97 0.06
CA LYS A 56 6.45 -8.33 0.01
C LYS A 56 5.63 -9.26 -0.88
N ALA A 57 4.31 -9.08 -0.95
CA ALA A 57 3.46 -9.83 -1.87
C ALA A 57 3.77 -9.48 -3.35
N ILE A 58 4.02 -8.21 -3.65
CA ILE A 58 4.42 -7.78 -5.00
C ILE A 58 5.84 -8.28 -5.34
N GLU A 59 6.78 -8.16 -4.40
CA GLU A 59 8.16 -8.68 -4.54
C GLU A 59 8.20 -10.20 -4.72
N GLY A 60 7.28 -10.92 -4.07
CA GLY A 60 7.14 -12.37 -4.18
C GLY A 60 6.35 -12.84 -5.41
N GLU A 61 6.11 -11.97 -6.40
CA GLU A 61 5.39 -12.27 -7.66
C GLU A 61 3.94 -12.75 -7.46
N TYR A 62 3.31 -12.42 -6.33
CA TYR A 62 1.90 -12.73 -6.11
C TYR A 62 1.02 -11.75 -6.89
N GLY A 63 0.08 -12.27 -7.68
CA GLY A 63 -0.85 -11.47 -8.47
C GLY A 63 -2.00 -10.88 -7.62
N PRO A 64 -2.56 -9.73 -8.00
CA PRO A 64 -3.74 -9.18 -7.33
C PRO A 64 -4.97 -10.08 -7.50
N CYS A 65 -5.74 -10.26 -6.43
CA CYS A 65 -7.08 -10.81 -6.56
C CYS A 65 -7.99 -9.82 -7.29
N LYS A 66 -8.49 -10.19 -8.47
CA LYS A 66 -9.44 -9.38 -9.29
C LYS A 66 -10.66 -8.84 -8.54
N ARG A 67 -11.07 -9.45 -7.42
CA ARG A 67 -12.21 -9.01 -6.60
C ARG A 67 -11.82 -8.11 -5.43
N CYS A 68 -10.63 -8.29 -4.86
CA CYS A 68 -10.17 -7.48 -3.72
C CYS A 68 -9.40 -6.24 -4.14
N TYR A 69 -8.69 -6.36 -5.26
CA TYR A 69 -7.77 -5.39 -5.81
C TYR A 69 -8.03 -5.29 -7.32
N SER A 70 -9.25 -4.91 -7.70
CA SER A 70 -9.64 -4.69 -9.10
C SER A 70 -8.86 -3.55 -9.74
N GLU A 71 -8.43 -2.58 -8.93
CA GLU A 71 -7.65 -1.41 -9.33
C GLU A 71 -6.19 -1.77 -9.66
N ASP A 72 -5.64 -2.79 -9.00
CA ASP A 72 -4.23 -3.20 -9.16
C ASP A 72 -4.02 -4.15 -10.36
N VAL A 73 -5.08 -4.56 -11.08
CA VAL A 73 -5.01 -5.47 -12.26
C VAL A 73 -4.70 -4.71 -13.57
N ALA A 74 -4.01 -3.56 -13.48
CA ALA A 74 -3.94 -2.55 -14.53
C ALA A 74 -3.57 -3.09 -15.93
N PRO A 75 -4.10 -2.51 -17.02
CA PRO A 75 -3.29 -2.37 -18.21
C PRO A 75 -2.20 -1.33 -17.90
N GLU A 76 -0.95 -1.74 -18.04
CA GLU A 76 0.27 -0.97 -17.83
C GLU A 76 0.18 0.47 -18.36
N GLU A 77 0.23 1.49 -17.50
CA GLU A 77 0.68 2.85 -17.83
C GLU A 77 0.60 3.72 -16.56
N GLN A 78 1.72 3.87 -15.84
CA GLN A 78 2.09 5.04 -15.01
C GLN A 78 3.27 4.72 -14.08
N GLN A 79 4.39 4.28 -14.66
CA GLN A 79 5.69 4.31 -13.98
C GLN A 79 6.64 5.24 -14.73
N MET A 80 6.33 6.54 -14.91
CA MET A 80 7.37 7.50 -15.33
C MET A 80 7.05 9.00 -15.18
N LYS A 81 6.49 9.50 -14.06
CA LYS A 81 6.45 10.97 -13.85
C LYS A 81 6.59 11.37 -12.38
N THR A 82 7.76 11.18 -11.77
CA THR A 82 8.20 12.03 -10.62
C THR A 82 9.69 11.89 -10.30
N LYS A 83 10.57 11.99 -11.30
CA LYS A 83 11.99 12.30 -11.08
C LYS A 83 12.51 13.18 -12.20
N GLN A 84 12.10 14.45 -12.21
CA GLN A 84 12.79 15.55 -12.90
C GLN A 84 12.03 16.84 -12.58
N SER A 85 12.34 17.48 -11.45
CA SER A 85 12.33 18.94 -11.39
C SER A 85 13.78 19.34 -11.30
N ASN A 86 14.25 19.91 -12.40
CA ASN A 86 15.43 20.76 -12.48
C ASN A 86 15.18 22.01 -11.62
#